data_AF-A0A916YEP8-F1
#
_entry.id   AF-A0A916YEP8-F1
#
_cell.length_a   1.000
_cell.length_b   1.000
_cell.length_c   1.000
_cell.angle_alpha   90.00
_cell.angle_beta   90.00
_cell.angle_gamma   90.00
#
_symmetry.space_group_name_H-M   'P 1'
#
loop_
_entity.id
_entity.type
_entity.pdbx_description
1 polymer ?
#
loop_
_entity_poly.entity_id
_entity_poly.type
_entity_poly.pdbx_seq_one_letter_code
_entity_poly.pdbx_strand_id
1 'polypeptide(L)'
;MINLLPHLFALAAPLVFLQGTAPDPALSAENRAAVRCSAVFAIVAGEQQRGAMQGYPPLGWRGREYMVLTGAALIDAGWSKEQVAAAMRDAAASLQAEAIKGGDADGVLAKVMPPCLSLLDAEVEPLIEPNLPQCTAILRLSYDEVHEAEGLSARAKDLLTLATVLESRTRRELVEQGRTQAEADAILAVEAKSVVETAQARGGVQRYDIGTCFELAKPEEKTHY
;
A
#
# COMPACT_ATOMS: atom_id res chain seq x y z
N MET A 1 9.71 6.11 -93.04
CA MET A 1 8.61 6.01 -92.05
C MET A 1 9.02 4.99 -91.00
N ILE A 2 8.62 5.15 -89.73
CA ILE A 2 9.03 4.42 -88.50
C ILE A 2 10.13 5.23 -87.76
N ASN A 3 9.82 6.29 -87.00
CA ASN A 3 8.99 6.49 -85.80
C ASN A 3 9.79 6.22 -84.50
N LEU A 4 10.34 7.30 -83.94
CA LEU A 4 10.78 7.47 -82.55
C LEU A 4 9.54 7.56 -81.64
N LEU A 5 9.56 6.95 -80.44
CA LEU A 5 8.95 7.45 -79.18
C LEU A 5 9.27 6.50 -78.00
N PRO A 6 9.10 6.88 -76.71
CA PRO A 6 10.20 7.02 -75.76
C PRO A 6 10.02 6.24 -74.45
N HIS A 7 11.05 6.29 -73.60
CA HIS A 7 11.04 5.77 -72.23
C HIS A 7 10.03 6.49 -71.32
N LEU A 8 9.12 5.72 -70.70
CA LEU A 8 8.31 6.17 -69.57
C LEU A 8 9.12 6.07 -68.26
N PHE A 9 9.34 7.19 -67.60
CA PHE A 9 9.75 7.29 -66.20
C PHE A 9 8.51 7.19 -65.31
N ALA A 10 8.47 6.23 -64.39
CA ALA A 10 7.43 6.13 -63.36
C ALA A 10 7.89 6.86 -62.08
N LEU A 11 7.17 7.92 -61.69
CA LEU A 11 7.32 8.57 -60.38
C LEU A 11 6.62 7.74 -59.31
N ALA A 12 7.37 7.27 -58.31
CA ALA A 12 6.83 6.75 -57.06
C ALA A 12 6.60 7.91 -56.08
N ALA A 13 5.35 8.12 -55.66
CA ALA A 13 5.00 9.09 -54.63
C ALA A 13 5.14 8.46 -53.22
N PRO A 14 5.71 9.18 -52.22
CA PRO A 14 5.74 8.69 -50.84
C PRO A 14 4.36 8.87 -50.20
N LEU A 15 3.77 7.78 -49.74
CA LEU A 15 2.62 7.78 -48.83
C LEU A 15 3.10 8.28 -47.46
N VAL A 16 2.80 9.53 -47.13
CA VAL A 16 2.93 10.06 -45.77
C VAL A 16 1.76 9.52 -44.96
N PHE A 17 2.01 8.55 -44.08
CA PHE A 17 1.07 8.18 -43.03
C PHE A 17 0.99 9.34 -42.02
N LEU A 18 -0.12 10.08 -42.03
CA LEU A 18 -0.48 10.91 -40.89
C LEU A 18 -0.84 9.97 -39.72
N GLN A 19 0.07 9.83 -38.77
CA GLN A 19 -0.29 9.34 -37.45
C GLN A 19 -1.17 10.43 -36.81
N GLY A 20 -2.47 10.16 -36.71
CA GLY A 20 -3.34 10.98 -35.87
C GLY A 20 -2.81 10.96 -34.45
N THR A 21 -2.29 12.10 -33.99
CA THR A 21 -2.11 12.37 -32.56
C THR A 21 -3.48 12.26 -31.92
N ALA A 22 -3.78 11.14 -31.25
CA ALA A 22 -4.89 11.07 -30.31
C ALA A 22 -4.75 12.29 -29.37
N PRO A 23 -5.84 13.02 -29.08
CA PRO A 23 -5.78 14.12 -28.14
C PRO A 23 -5.16 13.59 -26.85
N ASP A 24 -4.08 14.23 -26.40
CA ASP A 24 -3.46 13.92 -25.12
C ASP A 24 -4.58 14.01 -24.07
N PRO A 25 -4.94 12.93 -23.37
CA PRO A 25 -6.04 12.95 -22.42
C PRO A 25 -5.59 13.74 -21.21
N ALA A 26 -5.58 15.08 -21.30
CA ALA A 26 -5.18 15.95 -20.21
C ALA A 26 -5.91 15.52 -18.93
N LEU A 27 -5.15 15.35 -17.83
CA LEU A 27 -5.73 14.90 -16.56
C LEU A 27 -6.93 15.80 -16.21
N SER A 28 -8.09 15.19 -15.97
CA SER A 28 -9.20 15.88 -15.33
C SER A 28 -8.74 16.42 -13.97
N ALA A 29 -9.45 17.42 -13.42
CA ALA A 29 -9.11 17.96 -12.11
C ALA A 29 -9.14 16.87 -11.01
N GLU A 30 -10.08 15.96 -11.11
CA GLU A 30 -10.22 14.78 -10.25
C GLU A 30 -9.02 13.83 -10.38
N ASN A 31 -8.64 13.48 -11.61
CA ASN A 31 -7.49 12.62 -11.86
C ASN A 31 -6.17 13.25 -11.35
N ARG A 32 -6.01 14.57 -11.48
CA ARG A 32 -4.86 15.30 -10.89
C ARG A 32 -4.86 15.19 -9.36
N ALA A 33 -6.02 15.33 -8.72
CA ALA A 33 -6.13 15.20 -7.27
C ALA A 33 -5.79 13.79 -6.81
N ALA A 34 -6.31 12.75 -7.47
CA ALA A 34 -6.03 11.35 -7.14
C ALA A 34 -4.54 11.00 -7.31
N VAL A 35 -3.90 11.45 -8.39
CA VAL A 35 -2.45 11.29 -8.61
C VAL A 35 -1.65 12.01 -7.51
N ARG A 36 -2.01 13.24 -7.16
CA ARG A 36 -1.35 13.99 -6.09
C ARG A 36 -1.51 13.30 -4.73
N CYS A 37 -2.69 12.80 -4.41
CA CYS A 37 -2.93 12.07 -3.17
C CYS A 37 -2.15 10.75 -3.11
N SER A 38 -2.07 10.01 -4.21
CA SER A 38 -1.23 8.82 -4.32
C SER A 38 0.25 9.13 -4.01
N ALA A 39 0.77 10.25 -4.52
CA ALA A 39 2.13 10.70 -4.23
C ALA A 39 2.32 11.10 -2.75
N VAL A 40 1.36 11.84 -2.17
CA VAL A 40 1.40 12.21 -0.74
C VAL A 40 1.41 10.96 0.14
N PHE A 41 0.56 9.96 -0.14
CA PHE A 41 0.52 8.74 0.66
C PHE A 41 1.82 7.96 0.57
N ALA A 42 2.44 7.89 -0.60
CA ALA A 42 3.74 7.24 -0.77
C ALA A 42 4.84 7.95 0.05
N ILE A 43 4.84 9.29 0.08
CA ILE A 43 5.79 10.08 0.88
C ILE A 43 5.56 9.81 2.37
N VAL A 44 4.33 9.95 2.85
CA VAL A 44 4.00 9.76 4.28
C VAL A 44 4.26 8.32 4.72
N ALA A 45 3.91 7.31 3.91
CA ALA A 45 4.22 5.91 4.20
C ALA A 45 5.74 5.68 4.31
N GLY A 46 6.54 6.36 3.49
CA GLY A 46 8.00 6.33 3.58
C GLY A 46 8.52 6.96 4.89
N GLU A 47 7.93 8.08 5.33
CA GLU A 47 8.25 8.70 6.62
C GLU A 47 7.83 7.82 7.82
N GLN A 48 6.66 7.16 7.73
CA GLN A 48 6.19 6.21 8.75
C GLN A 48 7.16 5.05 8.93
N GLN A 49 7.75 4.53 7.85
CA GLN A 49 8.80 3.51 7.92
C GLN A 49 10.08 4.00 8.62
N ARG A 50 10.33 5.32 8.62
CA ARG A 50 11.44 5.96 9.34
C ARG A 50 11.08 6.37 10.77
N GLY A 51 9.85 6.10 11.23
CA GLY A 51 9.39 6.49 12.55
C GLY A 51 8.81 7.91 12.63
N ALA A 52 8.68 8.62 11.51
CA ALA A 52 8.08 9.95 11.44
C ALA A 52 6.60 9.88 11.03
N MET A 53 5.86 10.98 11.15
CA MET A 53 4.47 11.09 10.64
C MET A 53 3.48 10.04 11.20
N GLN A 54 3.72 9.55 12.41
CA GLN A 54 2.83 8.58 13.10
C GLN A 54 1.50 9.18 13.56
N GLY A 55 1.29 10.49 13.37
CA GLY A 55 0.01 11.15 13.59
C GLY A 55 -1.02 10.90 12.48
N TYR A 56 -0.60 10.34 11.33
CA TYR A 56 -1.50 9.90 10.27
C TYR A 56 -1.81 8.41 10.40
N PRO A 57 -2.97 7.94 9.87
CA PRO A 57 -3.24 6.50 9.83
C PRO A 57 -2.14 5.75 9.08
N PRO A 58 -1.93 4.45 9.33
CA PRO A 58 -0.92 3.69 8.60
C PRO A 58 -1.24 3.64 7.09
N LEU A 59 -0.33 4.19 6.26
CA LEU A 59 -0.56 4.34 4.82
C LEU A 59 0.15 3.30 3.96
N GLY A 60 0.95 2.42 4.56
CA GLY A 60 1.76 1.43 3.84
C GLY A 60 0.95 0.63 2.81
N TRP A 61 -0.08 -0.10 3.25
CA TRP A 61 -0.97 -0.80 2.33
C TRP A 61 -2.01 0.13 1.70
N ARG A 62 -2.71 0.94 2.51
CA ARG A 62 -3.87 1.73 2.03
C ARG A 62 -3.48 2.71 0.94
N GLY A 63 -2.37 3.42 1.12
CA GLY A 63 -1.83 4.34 0.12
C GLY A 63 -1.38 3.63 -1.16
N ARG A 64 -0.79 2.44 -1.04
CA ARG A 64 -0.43 1.62 -2.22
C ARG A 64 -1.65 1.15 -2.99
N GLU A 65 -2.69 0.68 -2.30
CA GLU A 65 -3.92 0.26 -2.95
C GLU A 65 -4.59 1.41 -3.68
N TYR A 66 -4.72 2.56 -3.02
CA TYR A 66 -5.28 3.77 -3.63
C TYR A 66 -4.51 4.17 -4.91
N MET A 67 -3.18 4.08 -4.88
CA MET A 67 -2.34 4.32 -6.06
C MET A 67 -2.61 3.31 -7.18
N VAL A 68 -2.82 2.03 -6.88
CA VAL A 68 -3.16 1.01 -7.88
C VAL A 68 -4.53 1.28 -8.49
N LEU A 69 -5.54 1.62 -7.68
CA LEU A 69 -6.88 1.97 -8.16
C LEU A 69 -6.86 3.22 -9.04
N THR A 70 -6.14 4.26 -8.60
CA THR A 70 -5.93 5.48 -9.39
C THR A 70 -5.26 5.18 -10.73
N GLY A 71 -4.21 4.34 -10.73
CA GLY A 71 -3.52 3.95 -11.95
C GLY A 71 -4.40 3.16 -12.91
N ALA A 72 -5.22 2.25 -12.39
CA ALA A 72 -6.19 1.50 -13.20
C ALA A 72 -7.22 2.42 -13.85
N ALA A 73 -7.81 3.35 -13.08
CA ALA A 73 -8.76 4.33 -13.60
C ALA A 73 -8.18 5.21 -14.72
N LEU A 74 -6.90 5.61 -14.60
CA LEU A 74 -6.23 6.36 -15.66
C LEU A 74 -6.00 5.52 -16.93
N ILE A 75 -5.61 4.25 -16.77
CA ILE A 75 -5.43 3.34 -17.90
C ILE A 75 -6.76 3.11 -18.61
N ASP A 76 -7.85 2.92 -17.86
CA ASP A 76 -9.21 2.80 -18.41
C ASP A 76 -9.65 4.09 -19.13
N ALA A 77 -9.15 5.24 -18.70
CA ALA A 77 -9.31 6.53 -19.37
C ALA A 77 -8.37 6.75 -20.58
N GLY A 78 -7.61 5.73 -20.99
CA GLY A 78 -6.78 5.75 -22.20
C GLY A 78 -5.31 6.13 -21.99
N TRP A 79 -4.84 6.24 -20.74
CA TRP A 79 -3.44 6.50 -20.44
C TRP A 79 -2.59 5.23 -20.60
N SER A 80 -1.34 5.39 -21.05
CA SER A 80 -0.33 4.33 -20.99
C SER A 80 0.22 4.16 -19.57
N LYS A 81 0.77 2.98 -19.26
CA LYS A 81 1.44 2.72 -17.98
C LYS A 81 2.59 3.70 -17.73
N GLU A 82 3.32 4.05 -18.79
CA GLU A 82 4.44 5.00 -18.75
C GLU A 82 3.95 6.41 -18.43
N GLN A 83 2.83 6.84 -19.02
CA GLN A 83 2.19 8.13 -18.72
C GLN A 83 1.71 8.20 -17.26
N VAL A 84 1.06 7.14 -16.77
CA VAL A 84 0.64 7.05 -15.35
C VAL A 84 1.85 7.12 -14.42
N ALA A 85 2.90 6.35 -14.70
CA ALA A 85 4.11 6.34 -13.90
C ALA A 85 4.82 7.70 -13.92
N ALA A 86 4.83 8.40 -15.06
CA ALA A 86 5.35 9.76 -15.17
C ALA A 86 4.55 10.73 -14.31
N ALA A 87 3.21 10.73 -14.42
CA ALA A 87 2.34 11.60 -13.64
C ALA A 87 2.52 11.43 -12.12
N MET A 88 2.66 10.19 -11.64
CA MET A 88 2.91 9.90 -10.22
C MET A 88 4.28 10.44 -9.75
N ARG A 89 5.34 10.27 -10.56
CA ARG A 89 6.67 10.82 -10.25
C ARG A 89 6.66 12.34 -10.26
N ASP A 90 6.02 12.95 -11.23
CA ASP A 90 5.94 14.41 -11.36
C ASP A 90 5.17 15.02 -10.17
N ALA A 91 4.09 14.36 -9.71
CA ALA A 91 3.36 14.78 -8.53
C ALA A 91 4.23 14.70 -7.25
N ALA A 92 4.99 13.61 -7.07
CA ALA A 92 5.92 13.50 -5.94
C ALA A 92 7.03 14.57 -6.00
N ALA A 93 7.61 14.80 -7.18
CA ALA A 93 8.63 15.83 -7.40
C ALA A 93 8.07 17.25 -7.14
N SER A 94 6.84 17.53 -7.55
CA SER A 94 6.17 18.80 -7.26
C SER A 94 6.01 19.03 -5.76
N LEU A 95 5.55 18.02 -5.01
CA LEU A 95 5.39 18.10 -3.56
C LEU A 95 6.74 18.35 -2.86
N GLN A 96 7.79 17.67 -3.30
CA GLN A 96 9.14 17.88 -2.79
C GLN A 96 9.67 19.28 -3.10
N ALA A 97 9.45 19.78 -4.32
CA ALA A 97 9.84 21.14 -4.70
C ALA A 97 9.09 22.20 -3.88
N GLU A 98 7.80 22.00 -3.62
CA GLU A 98 7.00 22.85 -2.72
C GLU A 98 7.57 22.86 -1.30
N ALA A 99 7.92 21.68 -0.76
CA ALA A 99 8.53 21.54 0.56
C ALA A 99 9.89 22.25 0.65
N ILE A 100 10.76 22.08 -0.36
CA ILE A 100 12.07 22.73 -0.43
C ILE A 100 11.92 24.25 -0.51
N LYS A 101 11.02 24.74 -1.38
CA LYS A 101 10.79 26.19 -1.56
C LYS A 101 10.23 26.83 -0.29
N GLY A 102 9.37 26.13 0.43
CA GLY A 102 8.77 26.59 1.68
C GLY A 102 9.67 26.42 2.91
N GLY A 103 10.67 25.55 2.84
CA GLY A 103 11.47 25.15 4.01
C GLY A 103 10.68 24.37 5.06
N ASP A 104 9.52 23.82 4.70
CA ASP A 104 8.54 23.24 5.62
C ASP A 104 7.85 22.04 4.95
N ALA A 105 8.50 20.87 5.03
CA ALA A 105 7.97 19.64 4.45
C ALA A 105 6.68 19.20 5.15
N ASP A 106 6.66 19.25 6.48
CA ASP A 106 5.53 18.82 7.30
C ASP A 106 4.29 19.68 7.03
N GLY A 107 4.46 21.01 6.94
CA GLY A 107 3.37 21.92 6.64
C GLY A 107 2.85 21.83 5.21
N VAL A 108 3.68 21.43 4.23
CA VAL A 108 3.19 21.11 2.88
C VAL A 108 2.31 19.87 2.92
N LEU A 109 2.76 18.80 3.56
CA LEU A 109 1.98 17.56 3.66
C LEU A 109 0.70 17.78 4.48
N ALA A 110 0.76 18.52 5.60
CA ALA A 110 -0.40 18.82 6.45
C ALA A 110 -1.51 19.58 5.73
N LYS A 111 -1.19 20.38 4.71
CA LYS A 111 -2.20 21.08 3.89
C LYS A 111 -2.89 20.15 2.89
N VAL A 112 -2.20 19.13 2.41
CA VAL A 112 -2.69 18.24 1.35
C VAL A 112 -3.34 16.99 1.93
N MET A 113 -2.89 16.53 3.09
CA MET A 113 -3.34 15.28 3.70
C MET A 113 -4.84 15.22 4.00
N PRO A 114 -5.49 16.23 4.61
CA PRO A 114 -6.90 16.12 4.97
C PRO A 114 -7.84 15.76 3.81
N PRO A 115 -7.85 16.49 2.66
CA PRO A 115 -8.68 16.09 1.53
C PRO A 115 -8.26 14.75 0.92
N CYS A 116 -6.97 14.41 0.97
CA CYS A 116 -6.52 13.11 0.48
C CYS A 116 -7.05 11.96 1.32
N LEU A 117 -7.01 12.06 2.66
CA LEU A 117 -7.57 11.04 3.54
C LEU A 117 -9.06 10.81 3.29
N SER A 118 -9.83 11.86 3.00
CA SER A 118 -11.24 11.70 2.61
C SER A 118 -11.43 10.90 1.32
N LEU A 119 -10.55 11.09 0.33
CA LEU A 119 -10.57 10.28 -0.91
C LEU A 119 -10.12 8.84 -0.64
N LEU A 120 -9.12 8.66 0.23
CA LEU A 120 -8.65 7.33 0.61
C LEU A 120 -9.78 6.53 1.27
N ASP A 121 -10.47 7.12 2.24
CA ASP A 121 -11.55 6.45 2.96
C ASP A 121 -12.76 6.12 2.07
N ALA A 122 -12.95 6.86 0.97
CA ALA A 122 -14.01 6.58 -0.02
C ALA A 122 -13.68 5.38 -0.92
N GLU A 123 -12.41 5.18 -1.26
CA GLU A 123 -11.97 4.15 -2.22
C GLU A 123 -11.42 2.88 -1.57
N VAL A 124 -10.90 3.03 -0.34
CA VAL A 124 -10.10 2.01 0.31
C VAL A 124 -10.53 1.91 1.77
N GLU A 125 -11.02 0.74 2.19
CA GLU A 125 -11.48 0.54 3.56
C GLU A 125 -10.38 0.82 4.61
N PRO A 126 -10.75 1.34 5.79
CA PRO A 126 -9.85 1.44 6.93
C PRO A 126 -9.24 0.10 7.33
N LEU A 127 -8.09 0.14 8.00
CA LEU A 127 -7.46 -1.08 8.52
C LEU A 127 -8.32 -1.68 9.64
N ILE A 128 -8.31 -3.00 9.70
CA ILE A 128 -8.94 -3.78 10.77
C ILE A 128 -8.02 -3.70 11.98
N GLU A 129 -8.54 -3.25 13.13
CA GLU A 129 -7.80 -3.31 14.38
C GLU A 129 -7.84 -4.74 14.94
N PRO A 130 -6.69 -5.44 15.02
CA PRO A 130 -6.66 -6.80 15.51
C PRO A 130 -6.78 -6.87 17.03
N ASN A 131 -7.51 -7.88 17.52
CA ASN A 131 -7.49 -8.24 18.93
C ASN A 131 -6.24 -9.08 19.28
N LEU A 132 -6.03 -9.37 20.58
CA LEU A 132 -4.86 -10.12 21.05
C LEU A 132 -4.68 -11.51 20.38
N PRO A 133 -5.69 -12.41 20.34
CA PRO A 133 -5.55 -13.69 19.64
C PRO A 133 -5.33 -13.54 18.13
N GLN A 134 -5.94 -12.56 17.48
CA GLN A 134 -5.69 -12.26 16.07
C GLN A 134 -4.25 -11.82 15.85
N CYS A 135 -3.67 -11.02 16.74
CA CYS A 135 -2.27 -10.63 16.64
C CYS A 135 -1.31 -11.80 16.76
N THR A 136 -1.60 -12.80 17.60
CA THR A 136 -0.85 -14.06 17.61
C THR A 136 -0.88 -14.72 16.22
N ALA A 137 -2.06 -14.85 15.62
CA ALA A 137 -2.22 -15.48 14.31
C ALA A 137 -1.54 -14.69 13.19
N ILE A 138 -1.67 -13.36 13.17
CA ILE A 138 -1.03 -12.47 12.19
C ILE A 138 0.49 -12.62 12.23
N LEU A 139 1.10 -12.61 13.43
CA LEU A 139 2.54 -12.74 13.56
C LEU A 139 3.04 -14.17 13.26
N ARG A 140 2.25 -15.20 13.55
CA ARG A 140 2.55 -16.58 13.13
C ARG A 140 2.54 -16.73 11.61
N LEU A 141 1.48 -16.24 10.95
CA LEU A 141 1.39 -16.27 9.49
C LEU A 141 2.54 -15.49 8.84
N SER A 142 2.87 -14.32 9.38
CA SER A 142 4.02 -13.53 8.93
C SER A 142 5.35 -14.25 9.14
N TYR A 143 5.50 -14.99 10.25
CA TYR A 143 6.66 -15.84 10.48
C TYR A 143 6.75 -16.95 9.43
N ASP A 144 5.66 -17.65 9.16
CA ASP A 144 5.64 -18.76 8.20
C ASP A 144 6.04 -18.28 6.80
N GLU A 145 5.51 -17.14 6.34
CA GLU A 145 5.87 -16.53 5.06
C GLU A 145 7.37 -16.16 4.97
N VAL A 146 7.90 -15.49 6.00
CA VAL A 146 9.32 -15.09 6.04
C VAL A 146 10.22 -16.33 6.17
N HIS A 147 9.82 -17.32 6.95
CA HIS A 147 10.57 -18.54 7.17
C HIS A 147 10.61 -19.41 5.91
N GLU A 148 9.52 -19.49 5.16
CA GLU A 148 9.49 -20.16 3.86
C GLU A 148 10.44 -19.48 2.85
N ALA A 149 10.47 -18.15 2.84
CA ALA A 149 11.29 -17.38 1.90
C ALA A 149 12.79 -17.33 2.28
N GLU A 150 13.11 -17.22 3.57
CA GLU A 150 14.45 -16.89 4.07
C GLU A 150 15.02 -17.92 5.06
N GLY A 151 14.25 -18.93 5.46
CA GLY A 151 14.59 -19.81 6.58
C GLY A 151 14.53 -19.08 7.92
N LEU A 152 15.29 -19.56 8.92
CA LEU A 152 15.29 -18.99 10.27
C LEU A 152 16.15 -17.70 10.38
N SER A 153 15.79 -16.69 9.60
CA SER A 153 16.42 -15.35 9.60
C SER A 153 16.18 -14.60 10.91
N ALA A 154 16.90 -13.50 11.15
CA ALA A 154 16.69 -12.67 12.35
C ALA A 154 15.23 -12.18 12.42
N ARG A 155 14.70 -11.72 11.29
CA ARG A 155 13.30 -11.31 11.15
C ARG A 155 12.32 -12.44 11.49
N ALA A 156 12.57 -13.65 10.98
CA ALA A 156 11.73 -14.81 11.31
C ALA A 156 11.74 -15.10 12.82
N LYS A 157 12.91 -15.05 13.47
CA LYS A 157 13.04 -15.26 14.92
C LYS A 157 12.30 -14.19 15.72
N ASP A 158 12.36 -12.93 15.30
CA ASP A 158 11.67 -11.83 15.97
C ASP A 158 10.15 -12.03 15.89
N LEU A 159 9.62 -12.33 14.71
CA LEU A 159 8.18 -12.62 14.51
C LEU A 159 7.71 -13.81 15.34
N LEU A 160 8.48 -14.91 15.34
CA LEU A 160 8.19 -16.09 16.14
C LEU A 160 8.18 -15.77 17.65
N THR A 161 9.13 -14.97 18.11
CA THR A 161 9.23 -14.55 19.51
C THR A 161 8.01 -13.74 19.92
N LEU A 162 7.66 -12.72 19.14
CA LEU A 162 6.50 -11.87 19.41
C LEU A 162 5.20 -12.67 19.37
N ALA A 163 5.04 -13.56 18.38
CA ALA A 163 3.89 -14.45 18.30
C ALA A 163 3.74 -15.31 19.56
N THR A 164 4.84 -15.88 20.06
CA THR A 164 4.86 -16.70 21.28
C THR A 164 4.52 -15.89 22.54
N VAL A 165 4.98 -14.63 22.63
CA VAL A 165 4.63 -13.71 23.72
C VAL A 165 3.13 -13.45 23.74
N LEU A 166 2.54 -13.09 22.59
CA LEU A 166 1.11 -12.81 22.47
C LEU A 166 0.25 -14.06 22.73
N GLU A 167 0.70 -15.22 22.28
CA GLU A 167 0.03 -16.51 22.51
C GLU A 167 -0.03 -16.83 24.01
N SER A 168 1.09 -16.67 24.71
CA SER A 168 1.17 -16.84 26.17
C SER A 168 0.25 -15.86 26.90
N ARG A 169 0.26 -14.57 26.50
CA ARG A 169 -0.60 -13.55 27.11
C ARG A 169 -2.08 -13.87 26.90
N THR A 170 -2.48 -14.26 25.69
CA THR A 170 -3.86 -14.63 25.38
C THR A 170 -4.36 -15.76 26.27
N ARG A 171 -3.55 -16.82 26.45
CA ARG A 171 -3.92 -17.92 27.35
C ARG A 171 -4.08 -17.45 28.80
N ARG A 172 -3.18 -16.62 29.31
CA ARG A 172 -3.29 -16.07 30.67
C ARG A 172 -4.56 -15.27 30.85
N GLU A 173 -4.85 -14.32 29.96
CA GLU A 173 -6.04 -13.46 30.04
C GLU A 173 -7.33 -14.27 29.99
N LEU A 174 -7.41 -15.28 29.12
CA LEU A 174 -8.59 -16.14 29.03
C LEU A 174 -8.77 -16.99 30.29
N VAL A 175 -7.67 -17.52 30.86
CA VAL A 175 -7.72 -18.27 32.12
C VAL A 175 -8.11 -17.41 33.30
N GLU A 176 -7.61 -16.17 33.38
CA GLU A 176 -8.02 -15.18 34.37
C GLU A 176 -9.52 -14.84 34.26
N GLN A 177 -10.08 -14.90 33.04
CA GLN A 177 -11.52 -14.80 32.78
C GLN A 177 -12.31 -16.09 33.08
N GLY A 178 -11.67 -17.10 33.69
CA GLY A 178 -12.30 -18.35 34.09
C GLY A 178 -12.40 -19.40 32.99
N ARG A 179 -11.72 -19.22 31.85
CA ARG A 179 -11.63 -20.24 30.80
C ARG A 179 -10.62 -21.33 31.18
N THR A 180 -10.87 -22.52 30.67
CA THR A 180 -9.88 -23.60 30.67
C THR A 180 -8.82 -23.36 29.59
N GLN A 181 -7.67 -24.01 29.72
CA GLN A 181 -6.61 -23.98 28.69
C GLN A 181 -7.14 -24.47 27.33
N ALA A 182 -7.98 -25.51 27.33
CA ALA A 182 -8.56 -26.05 26.09
C ALA A 182 -9.51 -25.05 25.40
N GLU A 183 -10.29 -24.29 26.17
CA GLU A 183 -11.11 -23.20 25.62
C GLU A 183 -10.25 -22.06 25.06
N ALA A 184 -9.13 -21.74 25.72
CA ALA A 184 -8.21 -20.72 25.22
C ALA A 184 -7.56 -21.13 23.89
N ASP A 185 -7.13 -22.40 23.77
CA ASP A 185 -6.60 -22.94 22.52
C ASP A 185 -7.66 -22.98 21.41
N ALA A 186 -8.91 -23.29 21.74
CA ALA A 186 -10.02 -23.24 20.79
C ALA A 186 -10.27 -21.81 20.26
N ILE A 187 -10.19 -20.80 21.13
CA ILE A 187 -10.33 -19.39 20.74
C ILE A 187 -9.17 -18.97 19.81
N LEU A 188 -7.93 -19.31 20.16
CA LEU A 188 -6.77 -19.06 19.31
C LEU A 188 -6.93 -19.70 17.92
N ALA A 189 -7.44 -20.93 17.84
CA ALA A 189 -7.68 -21.61 16.58
C ALA A 189 -8.78 -20.95 15.74
N VAL A 190 -9.87 -20.50 16.37
CA VAL A 190 -10.95 -19.77 15.68
C VAL A 190 -10.45 -18.45 15.10
N GLU A 191 -9.67 -17.68 15.87
CA GLU A 191 -9.13 -16.40 15.42
C GLU A 191 -8.01 -16.57 14.40
N ALA A 192 -7.22 -17.65 14.48
CA ALA A 192 -6.28 -17.98 13.42
C ALA A 192 -7.01 -18.23 12.09
N LYS A 193 -8.15 -18.91 12.12
CA LYS A 193 -8.98 -19.11 10.93
C LYS A 193 -9.54 -17.79 10.39
N SER A 194 -10.04 -16.89 11.25
CA SER A 194 -10.57 -15.59 10.82
C SER A 194 -9.50 -14.72 10.14
N VAL A 195 -8.27 -14.75 10.67
CA VAL A 195 -7.11 -14.07 10.07
C VAL A 195 -6.76 -14.69 8.72
N VAL A 196 -6.71 -16.02 8.59
CA VAL A 196 -6.43 -16.69 7.31
C VAL A 196 -7.48 -16.36 6.26
N GLU A 197 -8.77 -16.34 6.62
CA GLU A 197 -9.85 -15.96 5.71
C GLU A 197 -9.68 -14.52 5.22
N THR A 198 -9.34 -13.60 6.11
CA THR A 198 -9.04 -12.20 5.75
C THR A 198 -7.77 -12.11 4.88
N ALA A 199 -6.76 -12.91 5.18
CA ALA A 199 -5.49 -12.93 4.46
C ALA A 199 -5.60 -13.44 3.01
N GLN A 200 -6.68 -14.15 2.66
CA GLN A 200 -6.95 -14.59 1.30
C GLN A 200 -7.49 -13.45 0.41
N ALA A 201 -8.02 -12.37 0.99
CA ALA A 201 -8.48 -11.22 0.25
C ALA A 201 -7.31 -10.40 -0.31
N ARG A 202 -7.59 -9.53 -1.29
CA ARG A 202 -6.59 -8.59 -1.83
C ARG A 202 -6.03 -7.74 -0.69
N GLY A 203 -4.71 -7.76 -0.55
CA GLY A 203 -4.00 -7.07 0.52
C GLY A 203 -3.59 -7.95 1.70
N GLY A 204 -4.18 -9.14 1.81
CA GLY A 204 -3.85 -10.13 2.82
C GLY A 204 -3.83 -9.56 4.24
N VAL A 205 -2.83 -9.98 5.04
CA VAL A 205 -2.64 -9.52 6.42
C VAL A 205 -2.39 -8.01 6.55
N GLN A 206 -1.99 -7.33 5.46
CA GLN A 206 -1.73 -5.88 5.49
C GLN A 206 -3.03 -5.05 5.59
N ARG A 207 -4.20 -5.71 5.54
CA ARG A 207 -5.50 -5.11 5.88
C ARG A 207 -5.69 -4.91 7.38
N TYR A 208 -4.87 -5.55 8.22
CA TYR A 208 -4.85 -5.29 9.64
C TYR A 208 -3.90 -4.14 9.98
N ASP A 209 -4.20 -3.42 11.06
CA ASP A 209 -3.22 -2.58 11.73
C ASP A 209 -2.23 -3.45 12.51
N ILE A 210 -1.20 -3.94 11.81
CA ILE A 210 -0.14 -4.76 12.40
C ILE A 210 0.64 -3.97 13.48
N GLY A 211 0.61 -2.63 13.44
CA GLY A 211 1.16 -1.76 14.48
C GLY A 211 0.61 -2.10 15.86
N THR A 212 -0.70 -2.32 15.95
CA THR A 212 -1.39 -2.77 17.17
C THR A 212 -0.79 -4.04 17.74
N CYS A 213 -0.37 -4.99 16.90
CA CYS A 213 0.23 -6.24 17.38
C CYS A 213 1.60 -6.02 18.03
N PHE A 214 2.39 -5.07 17.55
CA PHE A 214 3.66 -4.71 18.19
C PHE A 214 3.44 -3.96 19.51
N GLU A 215 2.43 -3.09 19.56
CA GLU A 215 2.02 -2.41 20.80
C GLU A 215 1.56 -3.42 21.86
N LEU A 216 0.71 -4.37 21.47
CA LEU A 216 0.26 -5.46 22.33
C LEU A 216 1.41 -6.42 22.69
N ALA A 217 2.49 -6.51 21.91
CA ALA A 217 3.62 -7.37 22.27
C ALA A 217 4.64 -6.70 23.20
N LYS A 218 4.49 -5.41 23.51
CA LYS A 218 5.40 -4.70 24.42
C LYS A 218 5.43 -5.38 25.80
N PRO A 219 6.60 -5.39 26.46
CA PRO A 219 6.71 -5.86 27.84
C PRO A 219 5.70 -5.13 28.73
N GLU A 220 5.00 -5.87 29.59
CA GLU A 220 4.23 -5.24 30.67
C GLU A 220 5.17 -4.41 31.54
N GLU A 221 4.71 -3.21 31.94
CA GLU A 221 5.47 -2.42 32.91
C GLU A 221 5.70 -3.27 34.15
N LYS A 222 6.96 -3.29 34.64
CA LYS A 222 7.27 -3.98 35.88
C LYS A 222 6.49 -3.29 36.99
N THR A 223 5.41 -3.92 37.46
CA THR A 223 4.89 -3.63 38.79
C THR A 223 5.96 -4.09 39.76
N HIS A 224 6.79 -3.15 40.22
CA HIS A 224 7.74 -3.40 41.29
C HIS A 224 6.97 -3.98 42.48
N TYR A 225 7.23 -5.25 42.79
CA TYR A 225 6.97 -5.82 44.11
C TYR A 225 8.06 -5.34 45.06
#